data_AF-A0A382IA30-F1
#
_entry.id   AF-A0A382IA30-F1
#
_cell.length_a   1.000
_cell.length_b   1.000
_cell.length_c   1.000
_cell.angle_alpha   90.00
_cell.angle_beta   90.00
_cell.angle_gamma   90.00
#
_symmetry.space_group_name_H-M   'P 1'
#
loop_
_entity.id
_entity.type
_entity.pdbx_description
1 polymer ?
#
loop_
_entity_poly.entity_id
_entity_poly.type
_entity_poly.pdbx_seq_one_letter_code
_entity_poly.pdbx_strand_id
1 'polypeptide(L)' 'MTSPLEREIASYSTANRISEDLHKKANKFMPGGDTRNSIYWDPFPVYITSGEGTTLTDADGNKRTDFVNNMTTL' A
#
# COMPACT_ATOMS: atom_id res chain seq x y z
N MET A 1 -7.38 -26.81 1.08
CA MET A 1 -7.69 -25.98 -0.10
C MET A 1 -7.46 -24.54 0.32
N THR A 2 -6.70 -23.77 -0.45
CA THR A 2 -6.44 -22.34 -0.16
C THR A 2 -7.73 -21.55 -0.38
N SER A 3 -8.10 -20.74 0.60
CA SER A 3 -9.27 -19.86 0.54
C SER A 3 -9.11 -18.79 -0.54
N PRO A 4 -10.21 -18.16 -1.02
CA PRO A 4 -10.12 -17.02 -1.92
C PRO A 4 -9.28 -15.87 -1.35
N LEU A 5 -9.42 -15.57 -0.06
CA LEU A 5 -8.67 -14.50 0.60
C LEU A 5 -7.15 -14.76 0.58
N GLU A 6 -6.73 -15.97 0.88
CA GLU A 6 -5.30 -16.34 0.86
C GLU A 6 -4.70 -16.19 -0.55
N ARG A 7 -5.47 -16.47 -1.61
CA ARG A 7 -5.02 -16.25 -2.99
C ARG A 7 -4.85 -14.77 -3.30
N GLU A 8 -5.80 -13.93 -2.87
CA GLU A 8 -5.70 -12.47 -3.08
C GLU A 8 -4.54 -11.87 -2.29
N ILE A 9 -4.32 -12.31 -1.05
CA ILE A 9 -3.16 -11.88 -0.24
C ILE A 9 -1.84 -12.26 -0.93
N ALA A 10 -1.74 -13.46 -1.50
CA ALA A 10 -0.54 -13.90 -2.21
C ALA A 10 -0.31 -13.10 -3.51
N SER A 11 -1.37 -12.84 -4.27
CA SER A 11 -1.33 -11.98 -5.47
C SER A 11 -0.88 -10.56 -5.13
N TYR A 12 -1.51 -9.96 -4.11
CA TYR A 12 -1.17 -8.63 -3.59
C TYR A 12 0.30 -8.57 -3.15
N SER A 13 0.75 -9.53 -2.35
CA SER A 13 2.13 -9.53 -1.83
C SER A 13 3.16 -9.66 -2.95
N THR A 14 2.85 -10.49 -3.97
CA THR A 14 3.74 -10.68 -5.13
C THR A 14 3.86 -9.40 -5.98
N ALA A 15 2.78 -8.65 -6.12
CA ALA A 15 2.73 -7.41 -6.90
C ALA A 15 3.28 -6.17 -6.17
N ASN A 16 3.52 -6.25 -4.86
CA ASN A 16 3.85 -5.08 -4.01
C ASN A 16 5.04 -5.32 -3.07
N ARG A 17 6.10 -6.00 -3.54
CA ARG A 17 7.25 -6.42 -2.73
C ARG A 17 8.09 -5.25 -2.18
N ILE A 18 8.24 -4.17 -2.94
CA ILE A 18 8.96 -2.97 -2.51
C ILE A 18 8.17 -2.26 -1.41
N SER A 19 6.85 -2.15 -1.56
CA SER A 19 5.97 -1.63 -0.50
C SER A 19 6.07 -2.45 0.78
N GLU A 20 6.13 -3.79 0.69
CA GLU A 20 6.35 -4.66 1.85
C GLU A 20 7.66 -4.35 2.58
N ASP A 21 8.76 -4.21 1.84
CA ASP A 21 10.08 -3.89 2.41
C ASP A 21 10.14 -2.50 3.04
N LEU A 22 9.44 -1.52 2.44
CA LEU A 22 9.28 -0.19 3.01
C LEU A 22 8.49 -0.23 4.32
N HIS A 23 7.40 -1.00 4.36
CA HIS A 23 6.61 -1.18 5.57
C HIS A 23 7.41 -1.86 6.68
N LYS A 24 8.19 -2.90 6.38
CA LYS A 24 9.12 -3.55 7.33
C LYS A 24 10.15 -2.58 7.90
N LYS A 25 10.64 -1.62 7.10
CA LYS A 25 11.54 -0.55 7.57
C LYS A 25 10.80 0.43 8.47
N ALA A 26 9.61 0.87 8.07
CA ALA A 26 8.78 1.81 8.81
C ALA A 26 8.43 1.31 10.22
N ASN A 27 8.13 0.02 10.35
CA ASN A 27 7.85 -0.66 11.63
C ASN A 27 9.00 -0.56 12.67
N LYS A 28 10.23 -0.26 12.25
CA LYS A 28 11.35 -0.06 13.18
C LYS A 28 11.32 1.28 13.90
N PHE A 29 10.55 2.24 13.38
CA PHE A 29 10.56 3.63 13.84
C PHE A 29 9.19 4.12 14.27
N MET A 30 8.11 3.51 13.78
CA MET A 30 6.73 3.90 14.04
C MET A 30 5.92 2.67 14.47
N PRO A 31 5.06 2.78 15.50
CA PRO A 31 4.16 1.69 15.89
C PRO A 31 3.30 1.25 14.69
N GLY A 32 3.37 -0.03 14.33
CA GLY A 32 2.65 -0.55 13.15
C GLY A 32 3.12 0.04 11.82
N GLY A 33 4.26 0.74 11.78
CA GLY A 33 4.81 1.32 10.56
C GLY A 33 3.98 2.46 9.97
N ASP A 34 3.11 3.09 10.77
CA ASP A 34 2.14 4.09 10.32
C ASP A 34 2.06 5.29 11.29
N THR A 35 1.76 6.46 10.73
CA THR A 35 1.47 7.71 11.47
C THR A 35 0.05 8.20 11.25
N ARG A 36 -0.73 7.55 10.38
CA ARG A 36 -2.12 7.89 10.05
C ARG A 36 -2.93 6.61 9.82
N ASN A 37 -3.56 6.12 10.88
CA ASN A 37 -4.31 4.85 10.90
C ASN A 37 -5.30 4.63 9.73
N SER A 38 -5.80 5.70 9.11
CA SER A 38 -6.73 5.60 7.97
C SER A 38 -6.12 5.05 6.68
N ILE A 39 -4.80 4.86 6.61
CA ILE A 39 -4.09 4.36 5.42
C ILE A 39 -3.41 3.00 5.64
N TYR A 40 -3.67 2.32 6.75
CA TYR A 40 -3.20 0.96 7.01
C TYR A 40 -4.22 -0.09 6.57
N TRP A 41 -3.74 -1.19 6.01
CA TRP A 41 -4.49 -2.45 5.83
C TRP A 41 -3.53 -3.64 5.80
N ASP A 42 -4.04 -4.82 6.14
CA ASP A 42 -3.28 -6.08 6.03
C ASP A 42 -3.16 -6.52 4.55
N PRO A 43 -2.05 -7.15 4.14
CA PRO A 43 -0.87 -7.50 4.96
C PRO A 43 0.11 -6.33 5.18
N PHE A 44 0.02 -5.27 4.38
CA PHE A 44 0.77 -4.02 4.49
C PHE A 44 0.17 -3.01 3.49
N PRO A 45 0.37 -1.69 3.68
CA PRO A 45 -0.11 -0.68 2.74
C PRO A 45 0.80 -0.53 1.51
N VAL A 46 0.25 -0.01 0.41
CA VAL A 46 1.08 0.40 -0.75
C VAL A 46 1.75 1.75 -0.48
N TYR A 47 2.98 1.90 -0.96
CA TYR A 47 3.72 3.16 -0.85
C TYR A 47 3.68 3.90 -2.18
N ILE A 48 3.13 5.12 -2.21
CA ILE A 48 3.03 5.93 -3.42
C ILE A 48 4.30 6.76 -3.63
N THR A 49 4.84 6.79 -4.85
CA THR A 49 6.06 7.53 -5.19
C THR A 49 5.80 8.80 -6.00
N SER A 50 4.73 8.82 -6.80
CA SER A 50 4.33 10.00 -7.57
C SER A 50 2.85 9.98 -7.92
N GLY A 51 2.32 11.15 -8.29
CA GLY A 51 0.97 11.33 -8.79
C GLY A 51 0.89 12.42 -9.85
N GLU A 52 0.13 12.17 -10.91
CA GLU A 52 -0.17 13.13 -11.97
C GLU A 52 -1.67 13.07 -12.30
N GLY A 53 -2.38 14.19 -12.11
CA GLY A 53 -3.83 14.22 -12.23
C GLY A 53 -4.48 13.21 -11.28
N THR A 54 -5.24 12.27 -11.84
CA THR A 54 -5.88 11.17 -11.09
C THR A 54 -5.09 9.87 -11.12
N THR A 55 -3.85 9.86 -11.62
CA THR A 55 -3.02 8.65 -11.71
C THR A 55 -1.91 8.68 -10.66
N LEU A 56 -1.85 7.66 -9.82
CA LEU A 56 -0.75 7.43 -8.87
C LEU A 56 0.17 6.34 -9.39
N THR A 57 1.46 6.47 -9.11
CA THR A 57 2.46 5.41 -9.29
C THR A 57 2.95 4.96 -7.92
N ASP A 58 2.83 3.67 -7.61
CA ASP A 58 3.37 3.11 -6.37
C ASP A 58 4.86 2.76 -6.48
N ALA A 59 5.48 2.40 -5.35
CA ALA A 59 6.90 2.06 -5.25
C ALA A 59 7.28 0.81 -6.03
N ASP A 60 6.28 -0.01 -6.37
CA ASP A 60 6.41 -1.22 -7.18
C ASP A 60 6.20 -0.94 -8.69
N GLY A 61 5.93 0.32 -9.06
CA GLY A 61 5.76 0.76 -10.44
C GLY A 61 4.35 0.58 -10.99
N ASN A 62 3.38 0.14 -10.17
CA ASN A 62 2.01 -0.01 -10.62
C ASN A 62 1.34 1.36 -10.75
N LYS A 63 0.59 1.56 -11.84
CA LYS A 63 -0.24 2.74 -12.05
C LYS A 63 -1.66 2.48 -11.57
N ARG A 64 -2.23 3.41 -10.81
CA ARG A 64 -3.54 3.30 -10.18
C ARG A 64 -4.35 4.57 -10.39
N THR A 65 -5.65 4.45 -10.64
CA THR A 65 -6.55 5.60 -10.63
C THR A 65 -6.92 5.93 -9.19
N ASP A 66 -6.68 7.17 -8.77
CA ASP A 66 -6.99 7.66 -7.43
C ASP A 66 -8.44 8.13 -7.32
N PHE A 67 -9.26 7.26 -6.74
CA PHE A 67 -10.63 7.58 -6.35
C PHE A 67 -10.76 8.00 -4.87
N VAL A 68 -9.66 7.98 -4.11
CA VAL A 68 -9.67 8.29 -2.67
C VAL A 68 -9.31 9.76 -2.44
N ASN A 69 -8.40 10.31 -3.24
CA ASN A 69 -7.96 11.71 -3.24
C ASN A 69 -7.76 12.25 -1.83
N ASN A 70 -6.88 11.55 -1.09
CA ASN A 70 -6.54 11.89 0.30
C ASN A 70 -7.75 12.01 1.24
N MET A 71 -8.80 11.19 1.03
CA MET A 71 -10.03 11.20 1.84
C MET A 71 -10.67 12.60 1.93
N THR A 72 -10.58 13.40 0.87
CA THR A 72 -11.09 14.79 0.83
C THR A 72 -10.46 15.75 1.87
N THR A 73 -9.28 15.41 2.41
CA THR A 73 -8.56 16.21 3.41
C THR A 73 -7.40 17.01 2.80
N LEU A 74 -7.03 18.12 3.44
CA LEU A 74 -5.92 19.03 3.12
C LEU A 74 -5.02 19.22 4.34
#